data_AF-A0A1H9IZ00-F1
#
_entry.id   AF-A0A1H9IZ00-F1
#
_cell.length_a   1.000
_cell.length_b   1.000
_cell.length_c   1.000
_cell.angle_alpha   90.00
_cell.angle_beta   90.00
_cell.angle_gamma   90.00
#
_symmetry.space_group_name_H-M   'P 1'
#
loop_
_entity.id
_entity.type
_entity.pdbx_description
1 polymer ?
#
loop_
_entity_poly.entity_id
_entity_poly.type
_entity_poly.pdbx_seq_one_letter_code
_entity_poly.pdbx_strand_id
1 'polypeptide(L)' 'MSTAEIKLKLFREIDKLDQSKLEQVYGLLFNFLNKENDTEEWNSLSQMQQSGLLEAIEELDSSEGIDHQSIMDKFRKKYA' A
#
# COMPACT_ATOMS: atom_id res chain seq x y z
N MET A 1 -15.05 1.52 -30.79
CA MET A 1 -14.58 0.28 -30.17
C MET A 1 -15.60 -0.13 -29.12
N SER A 2 -16.18 -1.33 -29.21
CA SER A 2 -17.17 -1.83 -28.26
C SER A 2 -16.51 -2.28 -26.96
N THR A 3 -17.30 -2.39 -25.89
CA THR A 3 -16.84 -2.94 -24.60
C THR A 3 -16.26 -4.34 -24.75
N ALA A 4 -16.82 -5.16 -25.65
CA ALA A 4 -16.32 -6.50 -25.94
C ALA A 4 -14.95 -6.45 -26.61
N GLU A 5 -14.75 -5.53 -27.56
CA GLU A 5 -13.45 -5.32 -28.21
C GLU A 5 -12.37 -4.86 -27.22
N ILE A 6 -12.73 -4.02 -26.25
CA ILE A 6 -11.79 -3.52 -25.22
C ILE A 6 -11.33 -4.65 -24.32
N LYS A 7 -12.28 -5.46 -23.82
CA LYS A 7 -11.99 -6.62 -22.97
C LYS A 7 -11.10 -7.63 -23.69
N LEU A 8 -11.42 -7.95 -24.93
CA LEU A 8 -10.65 -8.92 -25.73
C LEU A 8 -9.22 -8.42 -25.99
N LYS A 9 -9.06 -7.12 -26.26
CA LYS A 9 -7.73 -6.53 -26.48
C LYS A 9 -6.89 -6.55 -25.20
N LEU A 10 -7.47 -6.20 -24.05
CA LEU A 10 -6.78 -6.30 -22.76
C LEU A 10 -6.32 -7.72 -22.46
N PHE A 11 -7.23 -8.70 -22.64
CA PHE A 11 -6.92 -10.11 -22.42
C PHE A 11 -5.70 -10.56 -23.25
N ARG A 12 -5.69 -10.23 -24.56
CA ARG A 12 -4.59 -10.59 -25.46
C ARG A 12 -3.25 -9.93 -25.11
N GLU A 13 -3.25 -8.74 -24.54
CA GLU A 13 -2.00 -8.10 -24.11
C GLU A 13 -1.50 -8.70 -22.80
N ILE A 14 -2.39 -9.02 -21.86
CA ILE A 14 -2.06 -9.69 -20.60
C ILE A 14 -1.49 -11.09 -20.85
N ASP A 15 -2.08 -11.85 -21.78
CA ASP A 15 -1.68 -13.23 -22.12
C ASP A 15 -0.24 -13.35 -22.65
N LYS A 16 0.34 -12.23 -23.14
CA LYS A 16 1.71 -12.18 -23.66
C LYS A 16 2.75 -11.85 -22.57
N LEU A 17 2.32 -11.46 -21.37
CA LEU A 17 3.23 -10.99 -20.34
C LEU A 17 3.99 -12.16 -19.71
N ASP A 18 5.26 -11.90 -19.41
CA ASP A 18 6.02 -12.75 -18.50
C ASP A 18 5.48 -12.64 -17.05
N GLN A 19 5.82 -13.62 -16.21
CA GLN A 19 5.29 -13.70 -14.84
C GLN A 19 5.53 -12.42 -14.02
N SER A 20 6.72 -11.82 -14.10
CA SER A 20 7.06 -10.63 -13.31
C SER A 20 6.22 -9.42 -13.72
N LYS A 21 6.00 -9.22 -15.02
CA LYS A 21 5.11 -8.14 -15.51
C LYS A 21 3.65 -8.44 -15.22
N LEU A 22 3.24 -9.69 -15.28
CA LEU A 22 1.88 -10.10 -14.95
C LEU A 22 1.54 -9.79 -13.49
N GLU A 23 2.46 -10.08 -12.55
CA GLU A 23 2.31 -9.74 -11.13
C GLU A 23 2.17 -8.23 -10.90
N GLN A 24 2.96 -7.42 -11.61
CA GLN A 24 2.86 -5.95 -11.55
C GLN A 24 1.52 -5.44 -12.10
N VAL A 25 1.09 -5.94 -13.27
CA VAL A 25 -0.19 -5.57 -13.88
C VAL A 25 -1.36 -6.02 -13.01
N TYR A 26 -1.26 -7.18 -12.37
CA TYR A 26 -2.23 -7.65 -11.38
C TYR A 26 -2.36 -6.67 -10.22
N GLY A 27 -1.25 -6.24 -9.61
CA GLY A 27 -1.28 -5.27 -8.51
C GLY A 27 -1.95 -3.94 -8.91
N LEU A 28 -1.61 -3.42 -10.09
CA LEU A 28 -2.21 -2.18 -10.60
C LEU A 28 -3.71 -2.33 -10.86
N LEU A 29 -4.15 -3.41 -11.51
CA LEU A 29 -5.57 -3.68 -11.77
C LEU A 29 -6.34 -3.94 -10.48
N PHE A 30 -5.76 -4.70 -9.55
CA PHE A 30 -6.35 -4.98 -8.25
C PHE A 30 -6.59 -3.68 -7.48
N ASN A 31 -5.58 -2.81 -7.38
CA ASN A 31 -5.71 -1.52 -6.72
C ASN A 31 -6.72 -0.62 -7.43
N PHE A 32 -6.70 -0.58 -8.77
CA PHE A 32 -7.65 0.22 -9.53
C PHE A 32 -9.10 -0.22 -9.32
N LEU A 33 -9.36 -1.54 -9.30
CA LEU A 33 -10.70 -2.11 -9.13
C LEU A 33 -11.19 -2.00 -7.68
N ASN A 34 -10.29 -2.05 -6.71
CA ASN A 34 -10.62 -1.98 -5.29
C ASN A 34 -10.48 -0.57 -4.69
N LYS A 35 -10.18 0.45 -5.52
CA LYS A 35 -9.88 1.81 -5.08
C LYS A 35 -11.02 2.49 -4.31
N GLU A 36 -12.27 2.06 -4.48
CA GLU A 36 -13.39 2.56 -3.68
C GLU A 36 -13.21 2.28 -2.17
N ASN A 37 -12.48 1.21 -1.81
CA ASN A 37 -12.21 0.87 -0.40
C ASN A 37 -11.06 1.69 0.22
N ASP A 38 -10.16 2.26 -0.59
CA ASP A 38 -8.89 2.87 -0.13
C ASP A 38 -9.08 4.30 0.40
N THR A 39 -9.98 5.07 -0.24
CA THR A 39 -10.31 6.42 0.23
C THR A 39 -11.27 6.42 1.42
N GLU A 40 -12.05 5.37 1.63
CA GLU A 40 -12.88 5.26 2.83
C GLU A 40 -12.01 5.08 4.08
N GLU A 41 -10.94 4.30 4.01
CA GLU A 41 -10.12 3.98 5.17
C GLU A 41 -9.36 5.21 5.69
N TRP A 42 -8.67 5.97 4.82
CA TRP A 42 -8.00 7.21 5.21
C TRP A 42 -8.98 8.23 5.80
N ASN A 43 -10.14 8.43 5.15
CA ASN A 43 -11.14 9.39 5.59
C ASN A 43 -11.94 8.92 6.82
N SER A 44 -11.87 7.63 7.18
CA SER A 44 -12.45 7.08 8.40
C SER A 44 -11.59 7.32 9.65
N LEU A 45 -10.30 7.63 9.46
CA LEU A 45 -9.38 7.95 10.55
C LEU A 45 -9.70 9.31 11.16
N SER A 46 -9.54 9.43 12.48
CA SER A 46 -9.53 10.73 13.15
C SER A 46 -8.36 11.58 12.65
N GLN A 47 -8.49 12.90 12.77
CA GLN A 47 -7.39 13.84 12.43
C GLN A 47 -6.09 13.52 13.18
N MET A 48 -6.20 13.04 14.43
CA MET A 48 -5.05 12.62 15.23
C MET A 48 -4.34 11.41 14.62
N GLN A 49 -5.11 10.41 14.16
CA GLN A 49 -4.55 9.22 13.51
C GLN A 49 -3.91 9.56 12.17
N GLN A 50 -4.55 10.42 11.37
CA GLN A 50 -3.98 10.92 10.12
C GLN A 50 -2.66 11.67 10.36
N SER A 51 -2.63 12.58 11.33
CA SER A 51 -1.41 13.34 11.70
C SER A 51 -0.29 12.40 12.16
N GLY A 52 -0.59 11.46 13.05
CA GLY A 52 0.41 10.52 13.56
C GLY A 52 0.99 9.59 12.48
N LEU A 53 0.18 9.20 11.49
CA LEU A 53 0.69 8.45 10.34
C LEU A 53 1.62 9.29 9.44
N LEU A 54 1.27 10.56 9.21
CA LEU A 54 2.11 11.47 8.42
C LEU A 54 3.43 11.76 9.13
N GLU A 55 3.40 12.03 10.44
CA GLU A 55 4.59 12.23 11.27
C GLU A 55 5.49 10.99 11.25
N ALA A 56 4.93 9.78 11.38
CA ALA A 56 5.71 8.55 11.32
C ALA A 56 6.36 8.31 9.95
N ILE A 57 5.70 8.69 8.86
CA ILE A 57 6.31 8.64 7.52
C ILE A 57 7.47 9.62 7.41
N GLU A 58 7.31 10.84 7.90
CA GLU A 58 8.36 11.86 7.91
C GLU A 58 9.58 11.42 8.74
N GLU A 59 9.36 10.82 9.92
CA GLU A 59 10.42 10.24 10.76
C GLU A 59 11.18 9.10 10.06
N LEU A 60 10.48 8.29 9.26
CA LEU A 60 11.12 7.22 8.49
C LEU A 60 11.95 7.79 7.33
N ASP A 61 11.41 8.78 6.61
CA ASP A 61 12.10 9.45 5.50
C ASP A 61 13.32 10.26 5.98
N SER A 62 13.25 10.85 7.18
CA SER A 62 14.37 11.55 7.84
C SER A 62 15.42 10.60 8.44
N SER A 63 15.22 9.27 8.33
CA SER A 63 16.05 8.24 8.98
C SER A 63 16.10 8.35 10.51
N GLU A 64 15.06 8.94 11.12
CA GLU A 64 14.87 9.06 12.57
C GLU A 64 14.09 7.89 13.17
N GLY A 65 13.66 6.95 12.33
CA GLY A 65 13.01 5.71 12.75
C GLY A 65 13.82 4.94 13.81
N ILE A 66 13.14 4.48 14.86
CA ILE A 66 13.78 3.70 15.93
C ILE A 66 13.69 2.22 15.60
N ASP A 67 14.84 1.53 15.68
CA ASP A 67 14.91 0.08 15.49
C ASP A 67 14.01 -0.68 16.48
N HIS A 68 13.33 -1.71 15.98
CA HIS A 68 12.37 -2.50 16.75
C HIS A 68 12.99 -3.14 17.98
N GLN A 69 14.21 -3.69 17.87
CA GLN A 69 14.89 -4.35 18.99
C GLN A 69 15.20 -3.35 20.09
N SER A 70 15.60 -2.13 19.71
CA SER A 70 15.88 -1.03 20.65
C SER A 70 14.63 -0.63 21.45
N ILE A 71 13.46 -0.59 20.81
CA ILE A 71 12.18 -0.34 21.48
C ILE A 71 11.83 -1.46 22.46
N MET A 72 11.96 -2.72 22.03
CA MET A 72 11.64 -3.88 22.87
C MET A 72 12.54 -3.96 24.10
N ASP A 73 13.83 -3.69 23.94
CA ASP A 73 14.78 -3.68 25.05
C ASP A 73 14.50 -2.55 26.05
N LYS A 74 14.09 -1.37 25.56
CA LYS A 74 13.68 -0.24 26.42
C LYS A 74 12.49 -0.62 27.30
N PHE A 75 11.46 -1.23 26.73
CA PHE A 75 10.25 -1.60 27.48
C PHE A 75 10.50 -2.76 28.44
N ARG A 76 11.27 -3.77 28.04
CA ARG A 76 11.69 -4.85 28.93
C ARG A 76 12.44 -4.32 30.16
N LYS A 77 13.36 -3.38 29.99
CA LYS A 77 14.11 -2.75 31.09
C LYS A 77 13.24 -1.87 31.99
N LYS A 78 12.19 -1.24 31.45
CA LYS A 78 11.33 -0.32 32.21
C LYS A 78 10.36 -1.06 33.15
N TYR A 79 10.00 -2.30 32.81
CA TYR A 79 8.99 -3.09 33.53
C TYR A 79 9.54 -4.40 34.13
N ALA A 80 10.86 -4.55 34.18
CA ALA A 80 11.56 -5.60 34.93
C ALA A 80 11.81 -5.14 36.37
#